data_AF-A0A948VMK6-F1
#
_entry.id   AF-A0A948VMK6-F1
#
_cell.length_a   1.000
_cell.length_b   1.000
_cell.length_c   1.000
_cell.angle_alpha   90.00
_cell.angle_beta   90.00
_cell.angle_gamma   90.00
#
_symmetry.space_group_name_H-M   'P 1'
#
loop_
_entity.id
_entity.type
_entity.pdbx_description
1 polymer ?
#
loop_
_entity_poly.entity_id
_entity_poly.type
_entity_poly.pdbx_seq_one_letter_code
_entity_poly.pdbx_strand_id
1 'polypeptide(L)'
;MKLRKCLVLCLAFALQVGVTATSSALTVEELLKEMKNYAENKYLNPLAKDLGGALGSGVYHSGKNLGFPGFDVGVRMSLKNTSKDNIVIQSTAIPVIPLALIQAEIGLPKKIDLFVRALPTSDISVLGGGIRYTIFSIGPAGISGMVSYNTANFYQYIEATNYGVNISASVEIPFIKPYIGIGYDINEVKPGSKALQEEPLLAGLKGTHSGTRMEAGINITPFPFVYLYGSYSIVYEDTGYTLGLGIKF
;
A
#
# COMPACT_ATOMS: atom_id res chain seq x y z
N MET A 1 21.60 -12.94 22.18
CA MET A 1 21.86 -11.49 22.10
C MET A 1 22.20 -10.96 20.69
N LYS A 2 22.85 -11.75 19.82
CA LYS A 2 23.22 -11.33 18.44
C LYS A 2 22.03 -11.25 17.45
N LEU A 3 21.05 -12.15 17.55
CA LEU A 3 19.89 -12.22 16.63
C LEU A 3 18.95 -11.00 16.75
N ARG A 4 18.70 -10.52 17.97
CA ARG A 4 17.91 -9.29 18.22
C ARG A 4 18.56 -8.05 17.61
N LYS A 5 19.89 -7.95 17.64
CA LYS A 5 20.63 -6.83 17.05
C LYS A 5 20.60 -6.85 15.51
N CYS A 6 20.70 -8.01 14.88
CA CYS A 6 20.53 -8.14 13.42
C CYS A 6 19.11 -7.82 12.95
N LEU A 7 18.08 -8.28 13.66
CA LEU A 7 16.68 -8.04 13.29
C LEU A 7 16.32 -6.55 13.39
N VAL A 8 16.77 -5.87 14.44
CA VAL A 8 16.62 -4.42 14.62
C VAL A 8 17.39 -3.66 13.52
N LEU A 9 18.57 -4.15 13.12
CA LEU A 9 19.34 -3.56 12.01
C LEU A 9 18.63 -3.75 10.66
N CYS A 10 18.04 -4.91 10.39
CA CYS A 10 17.31 -5.18 9.14
C CYS A 10 15.99 -4.41 9.05
N LEU A 11 15.23 -4.29 10.15
CA LEU A 11 14.05 -3.43 10.21
C LEU A 11 14.42 -1.95 10.10
N ALA A 12 15.49 -1.51 10.77
CA ALA A 12 15.99 -0.14 10.66
C ALA A 12 16.50 0.17 9.24
N PHE A 13 17.13 -0.80 8.57
CA PHE A 13 17.59 -0.66 7.19
C PHE A 13 16.42 -0.66 6.20
N ALA A 14 15.39 -1.50 6.39
CA ALA A 14 14.18 -1.47 5.58
C ALA A 14 13.38 -0.17 5.77
N LEU A 15 13.31 0.36 7.00
CA LEU A 15 12.78 1.69 7.26
C LEU A 15 13.66 2.78 6.62
N GLN A 16 14.99 2.70 6.73
CA GLN A 16 15.89 3.70 6.16
C GLN A 16 15.86 3.71 4.64
N VAL A 17 15.79 2.55 3.97
CA VAL A 17 15.62 2.46 2.51
C VAL A 17 14.22 2.93 2.10
N GLY A 18 13.18 2.66 2.90
CA GLY A 18 11.85 3.22 2.69
C GLY A 18 11.81 4.75 2.82
N VAL A 19 12.52 5.31 3.81
CA VAL A 19 12.58 6.75 4.10
C VAL A 19 13.50 7.50 3.12
N THR A 20 14.62 6.90 2.68
CA THR A 20 15.52 7.54 1.69
C THR A 20 15.04 7.37 0.26
N ALA A 21 14.25 6.35 -0.06
CA ALA A 21 13.60 6.21 -1.37
C ALA A 21 12.40 7.15 -1.55
N THR A 22 11.83 7.68 -0.46
CA THR A 22 10.74 8.67 -0.51
C THR A 22 11.20 10.12 -0.56
N SER A 23 12.51 10.39 -0.41
CA SER A 23 13.05 11.75 -0.30
C SER A 23 13.49 12.38 -1.63
N SER A 24 13.01 11.91 -2.78
CA SER A 24 13.34 12.53 -4.07
C SER A 24 12.17 12.61 -5.04
N ALA A 25 11.93 13.84 -5.50
CA ALA A 25 11.45 14.22 -6.83
C ALA A 25 9.94 14.38 -7.11
N LEU A 26 9.13 14.80 -6.14
CA LEU A 26 8.06 15.75 -6.48
C LEU A 26 8.46 17.08 -5.87
N THR A 27 9.02 17.99 -6.67
CA THR A 27 9.13 19.35 -6.16
C THR A 27 7.69 19.86 -6.01
N VAL A 28 7.35 20.20 -4.77
CA VAL A 28 6.03 20.72 -4.40
C VAL A 28 5.61 21.88 -5.32
N GLU A 29 6.58 22.68 -5.76
CA GLU A 29 6.37 23.79 -6.70
C GLU A 29 5.95 23.33 -8.10
N GLU A 30 6.58 22.28 -8.65
CA GLU A 30 6.13 21.69 -9.93
C GLU A 30 4.74 21.09 -9.78
N LEU A 31 4.48 20.35 -8.70
CA LEU A 31 3.15 19.79 -8.45
C LEU A 31 2.07 20.88 -8.38
N LEU A 32 2.32 21.96 -7.65
CA LEU A 32 1.43 23.11 -7.58
C LEU A 32 1.25 23.80 -8.93
N LYS A 33 2.34 24.00 -9.66
CA LYS A 33 2.33 24.64 -10.98
C LYS A 33 1.52 23.82 -11.98
N GLU A 34 1.69 22.51 -11.97
CA GLU A 34 0.90 21.59 -12.78
C GLU A 34 -0.57 21.60 -12.31
N MET A 35 -0.87 21.50 -11.02
CA MET A 35 -2.26 21.60 -10.50
C MET A 35 -2.97 22.91 -10.91
N LYS A 36 -2.23 24.04 -10.97
CA LYS A 36 -2.72 25.33 -11.47
C LYS A 36 -2.99 25.33 -12.97
N ASN A 37 -2.05 24.81 -13.75
CA ASN A 37 -2.18 24.70 -15.20
C ASN A 37 -3.29 23.71 -15.61
N TYR A 38 -3.68 22.83 -14.69
CA TYR A 38 -4.55 21.68 -14.92
C TYR A 38 -5.80 21.68 -14.05
N ALA A 39 -6.42 22.85 -13.83
CA ALA A 39 -7.71 23.03 -13.18
C ALA A 39 -8.91 22.39 -13.95
N GLU A 40 -8.67 21.27 -14.63
CA GLU A 40 -9.64 20.38 -15.26
C GLU A 40 -9.42 18.95 -14.71
N ASN A 41 -10.48 18.29 -14.25
CA ASN A 41 -10.46 16.97 -13.58
C ASN A 41 -9.68 15.86 -14.33
N LYS A 42 -9.39 16.05 -15.62
CA LYS A 42 -8.66 15.12 -16.49
C LYS A 42 -7.26 14.76 -15.98
N TYR A 43 -6.61 15.63 -15.20
CA TYR A 43 -5.23 15.43 -14.72
C TYR A 43 -5.13 14.87 -13.29
N LEU A 44 -6.18 15.07 -12.48
CA LEU A 44 -6.26 14.47 -11.15
C LEU A 44 -6.67 12.99 -11.20
N ASN A 45 -7.33 12.54 -12.28
CA ASN A 45 -7.68 11.14 -12.47
C ASN A 45 -6.45 10.21 -12.58
N PRO A 46 -5.44 10.52 -13.43
CA PRO A 46 -4.17 9.78 -13.43
C PRO A 46 -3.46 9.81 -12.08
N LEU A 47 -3.51 10.94 -11.36
CA LEU A 47 -2.94 11.04 -10.02
C LEU A 47 -3.66 10.13 -9.01
N ALA A 48 -5.00 10.06 -9.09
CA ALA A 48 -5.80 9.12 -8.31
C ALA A 48 -5.52 7.66 -8.67
N LYS A 49 -5.28 7.35 -9.95
CA LYS A 49 -4.83 6.03 -10.43
C LYS A 49 -3.46 5.65 -9.84
N ASP A 50 -2.53 6.59 -9.77
CA ASP A 50 -1.18 6.34 -9.30
C ASP A 50 -1.06 6.26 -7.77
N LEU A 51 -1.48 7.30 -7.07
CA LEU A 51 -1.40 7.32 -5.60
C LEU A 51 -2.35 6.29 -4.97
N GLY A 52 -3.56 6.15 -5.52
CA GLY A 52 -4.52 5.17 -5.06
C GLY A 52 -4.05 3.73 -5.25
N GLY A 53 -3.42 3.44 -6.40
CA GLY A 53 -2.83 2.13 -6.66
C GLY A 53 -1.69 1.79 -5.71
N ALA A 54 -0.82 2.75 -5.40
CA ALA A 54 0.24 2.57 -4.40
C ALA A 54 -0.35 2.35 -2.99
N LEU A 55 -1.39 3.10 -2.62
CA LEU A 55 -2.05 3.00 -1.31
C LEU A 55 -2.81 1.69 -1.10
N GLY A 56 -3.48 1.19 -2.13
CA GLY A 56 -4.20 -0.09 -2.06
C GLY A 56 -3.29 -1.31 -2.10
N SER A 57 -2.05 -1.16 -2.56
CA SER A 57 -1.12 -2.29 -2.70
C SER A 57 -0.61 -2.81 -1.34
N GLY A 58 -0.24 -4.10 -1.32
CA GLY A 58 0.33 -4.76 -0.14
C GLY A 58 -0.60 -4.94 1.06
N VAL A 59 -1.92 -4.78 0.88
CA VAL A 59 -2.91 -4.97 1.97
C VAL A 59 -3.10 -6.44 2.37
N TYR A 60 -2.77 -7.40 1.50
CA TYR A 60 -2.80 -8.84 1.78
C TYR A 60 -1.55 -9.55 1.28
N HIS A 61 -1.22 -10.68 1.91
CA HIS A 61 -0.19 -11.62 1.44
C HIS A 61 -0.53 -13.09 1.77
N SER A 62 -1.77 -13.35 2.21
CA SER A 62 -2.27 -14.67 2.56
C SER A 62 -3.79 -14.72 2.39
N GLY A 63 -4.33 -15.91 2.11
CA GLY A 63 -5.75 -16.22 2.14
C GLY A 63 -6.21 -16.87 3.44
N LYS A 64 -5.32 -17.05 4.42
CA LYS A 64 -5.63 -17.62 5.74
C LYS A 64 -5.69 -16.53 6.80
N ASN A 65 -6.49 -16.79 7.82
CA ASN A 65 -6.57 -15.93 8.99
C ASN A 65 -5.36 -16.15 9.91
N LEU A 66 -5.13 -15.19 10.80
CA LEU A 66 -4.05 -15.28 11.79
C LEU A 66 -4.33 -16.34 12.87
N GLY A 67 -5.60 -16.69 13.06
CA GLY A 67 -6.04 -17.50 14.21
C GLY A 67 -6.30 -16.63 15.44
N PHE A 68 -6.92 -17.20 16.47
CA PHE A 68 -7.16 -16.49 17.74
C PHE A 68 -6.46 -17.19 18.91
N PRO A 69 -5.68 -16.48 19.73
CA PRO A 69 -5.16 -15.11 19.49
C PRO A 69 -3.97 -15.15 18.53
N GLY A 70 -4.03 -14.41 17.42
CA GLY A 70 -2.95 -14.33 16.44
C GLY A 70 -2.58 -12.88 16.15
N PHE A 71 -1.31 -12.61 15.87
CA PHE A 71 -0.78 -11.28 15.62
C PHE A 71 0.20 -11.29 14.45
N ASP A 72 0.20 -10.21 13.69
CA ASP A 72 1.20 -9.97 12.64
C ASP A 72 1.66 -8.51 12.72
N VAL A 73 2.97 -8.27 12.72
CA VAL A 73 3.52 -6.91 12.62
C VAL A 73 4.68 -6.94 11.64
N GLY A 74 4.66 -6.01 10.68
CA GLY A 74 5.70 -5.95 9.66
C GLY A 74 5.77 -4.62 8.93
N VAL A 75 6.81 -4.51 8.11
CA VAL A 75 6.98 -3.43 7.14
C VAL A 75 6.61 -3.97 5.77
N ARG A 76 5.87 -3.17 5.01
CA ARG A 76 5.39 -3.48 3.66
C ARG A 76 5.73 -2.35 2.73
N MET A 77 6.41 -2.65 1.65
CA MET A 77 6.82 -1.69 0.63
C MET A 77 6.15 -2.04 -0.68
N SER A 78 5.35 -1.11 -1.19
CA SER A 78 4.75 -1.20 -2.52
C SER A 78 5.54 -0.32 -3.49
N LEU A 79 5.75 -0.83 -4.69
CA LEU A 79 6.45 -0.18 -5.80
C LEU A 79 5.48 -0.22 -6.99
N LYS A 80 4.77 0.87 -7.26
CA LYS A 80 3.86 0.96 -8.41
C LYS A 80 4.55 1.70 -9.56
N ASN A 81 4.57 1.13 -10.76
CA ASN A 81 5.03 1.88 -11.92
C ASN A 81 4.04 3.01 -12.25
N THR A 82 4.58 4.19 -12.51
CA THR A 82 3.81 5.38 -12.86
C THR A 82 3.05 5.16 -14.17
N SER A 83 1.78 5.52 -14.20
CA SER A 83 0.96 5.37 -15.40
C SER A 83 1.41 6.31 -16.53
N LYS A 84 1.39 5.82 -17.77
CA LYS A 84 1.77 6.60 -18.97
C LYS A 84 0.86 7.80 -19.25
N ASP A 85 -0.33 7.84 -18.67
CA ASP A 85 -1.26 8.96 -18.74
C ASP A 85 -1.06 9.98 -17.61
N ASN A 86 -0.22 9.69 -16.61
CA ASN A 86 0.09 10.63 -15.54
C ASN A 86 1.24 11.56 -15.91
N ILE A 87 0.88 12.64 -16.60
CA ILE A 87 1.84 13.68 -16.98
C ILE A 87 2.43 14.43 -15.78
N VAL A 88 1.70 14.51 -14.65
CA VAL A 88 2.14 15.21 -13.44
C VAL A 88 3.36 14.50 -12.84
N ILE A 89 3.33 13.17 -12.75
CA ILE A 89 4.46 12.38 -12.24
C ILE A 89 5.52 12.14 -13.32
N GLN A 90 5.14 12.06 -14.60
CA GLN A 90 6.14 11.94 -15.68
C GLN A 90 6.98 13.20 -15.86
N SER A 91 6.42 14.38 -15.59
CA SER A 91 7.16 15.65 -15.61
C SER A 91 8.32 15.66 -14.60
N THR A 92 8.24 14.83 -13.55
CA THR A 92 9.27 14.73 -12.51
C THR A 92 10.23 13.56 -12.68
N ALA A 93 10.14 12.82 -13.80
CA ALA A 93 11.00 11.68 -14.15
C ALA A 93 10.99 10.51 -13.13
N ILE A 94 9.93 10.36 -12.33
CA ILE A 94 9.78 9.24 -11.40
C ILE A 94 9.12 8.04 -12.12
N PRO A 95 9.84 6.94 -12.39
CA PRO A 95 9.28 5.77 -13.06
C PRO A 95 8.45 4.87 -12.13
N VAL A 96 8.65 4.99 -10.82
CA VAL A 96 8.06 4.12 -9.79
C VAL A 96 7.69 4.95 -8.58
N ILE A 97 6.50 4.72 -8.04
CA ILE A 97 6.00 5.32 -6.80
C ILE A 97 6.26 4.33 -5.66
N PRO A 98 7.28 4.57 -4.81
CA PRO A 98 7.53 3.76 -3.63
C PRO A 98 6.63 4.20 -2.47
N LEU A 99 6.05 3.24 -1.76
CA LEU A 99 5.34 3.49 -0.52
C LEU A 99 5.64 2.41 0.50
N ALA A 100 6.40 2.77 1.54
CA ALA A 100 6.74 1.89 2.66
C ALA A 100 5.88 2.20 3.88
N LEU A 101 5.19 1.20 4.42
CA LEU A 101 4.28 1.34 5.55
C LEU A 101 4.56 0.29 6.61
N ILE A 102 4.30 0.66 7.86
CA ILE A 102 4.25 -0.30 8.97
C ILE A 102 2.82 -0.79 9.07
N GLN A 103 2.62 -2.10 9.17
CA GLN A 103 1.30 -2.73 9.31
C GLN A 103 1.28 -3.65 10.51
N ALA A 104 0.19 -3.60 11.26
CA ALA A 104 -0.12 -4.50 12.35
C ALA A 104 -1.49 -5.14 12.10
N GLU A 105 -1.60 -6.45 12.36
CA GLU A 105 -2.80 -7.23 12.23
C GLU A 105 -3.08 -8.01 13.53
N ILE A 106 -4.35 -8.18 13.87
CA ILE A 106 -4.81 -9.01 14.98
C ILE A 106 -5.90 -9.97 14.49
N GLY A 107 -5.74 -11.24 14.83
CA GLY A 107 -6.72 -12.28 14.60
C GLY A 107 -7.74 -12.33 15.73
N LEU A 108 -9.02 -12.32 15.35
CA LEU A 108 -10.18 -12.37 16.23
C LEU A 108 -10.91 -13.72 16.10
N PRO A 109 -11.84 -14.04 17.02
CA PRO A 109 -12.72 -15.19 16.87
C PRO A 109 -13.51 -15.13 15.56
N LYS A 110 -14.01 -16.29 15.11
CA LYS A 110 -14.83 -16.43 13.89
C LYS A 110 -14.11 -16.05 12.58
N LYS A 111 -12.81 -16.30 12.50
CA LYS A 111 -12.01 -16.15 11.25
C LYS A 111 -11.92 -14.71 10.72
N ILE A 112 -12.04 -13.74 11.62
CA ILE A 112 -11.91 -12.32 11.32
C ILE A 112 -10.51 -11.88 11.71
N ASP A 113 -9.84 -11.13 10.85
CA ASP A 113 -8.65 -10.38 11.22
C ASP A 113 -8.91 -8.89 11.01
N LEU A 114 -8.37 -8.05 11.89
CA LEU A 114 -8.32 -6.60 11.70
C LEU A 114 -6.88 -6.20 11.42
N PHE A 115 -6.69 -5.20 10.56
CA PHE A 115 -5.37 -4.60 10.39
C PHE A 115 -5.44 -3.08 10.41
N VAL A 116 -4.31 -2.49 10.81
CA VAL A 116 -4.01 -1.07 10.70
C VAL A 116 -2.65 -0.91 10.05
N ARG A 117 -2.48 0.14 9.25
CA ARG A 117 -1.21 0.49 8.61
C ARG A 117 -0.96 1.98 8.66
N ALA A 118 0.29 2.36 8.82
CA ALA A 118 0.66 3.77 8.92
C ALA A 118 2.08 4.05 8.41
N LEU A 119 2.27 5.30 8.00
CA LEU A 119 3.57 5.94 7.82
C LEU A 119 3.44 7.37 8.37
N PRO A 120 3.91 7.65 9.59
CA PRO A 120 3.74 8.96 10.20
C PRO A 120 4.99 9.83 10.00
N THR A 121 5.23 10.32 8.79
CA THR A 121 6.29 11.33 8.52
C THR A 121 5.69 12.72 8.35
N SER A 122 6.50 13.77 8.50
CA SER A 122 6.06 15.17 8.30
C SER A 122 5.61 15.44 6.87
N ASP A 123 6.26 14.76 5.92
CA ASP A 123 6.15 15.04 4.50
C ASP A 123 5.13 14.11 3.84
N ILE A 124 5.09 12.86 4.27
CA ILE A 124 4.12 11.87 3.80
C ILE A 124 3.49 11.23 5.03
N SER A 125 2.19 11.44 5.22
CA SER A 125 1.44 10.75 6.25
C SER A 125 0.46 9.78 5.62
N VAL A 126 0.47 8.54 6.07
CA VAL A 126 -0.49 7.51 5.66
C VAL A 126 -1.12 6.91 6.90
N LEU A 127 -2.43 6.74 6.88
CA LEU A 127 -3.19 5.97 7.86
C LEU A 127 -4.25 5.15 7.14
N GLY A 128 -4.33 3.87 7.48
CA GLY A 128 -5.33 2.99 6.93
C GLY A 128 -5.54 1.75 7.77
N GLY A 129 -6.46 0.92 7.31
CA GLY A 129 -6.79 -0.32 7.96
C GLY A 129 -7.88 -1.07 7.20
N GLY A 130 -8.29 -2.19 7.76
CA GLY A 130 -9.31 -3.00 7.14
C GLY A 130 -9.63 -4.27 7.89
N ILE A 131 -10.53 -5.04 7.29
CA ILE A 131 -11.09 -6.26 7.86
C ILE A 131 -10.87 -7.38 6.86
N ARG A 132 -10.31 -8.49 7.31
CA ARG A 132 -10.21 -9.74 6.55
C ARG A 132 -11.17 -10.76 7.15
N TYR A 133 -11.84 -11.51 6.29
CA TYR A 133 -12.63 -12.67 6.67
C TYR A 133 -12.19 -13.88 5.86
N THR A 134 -11.73 -14.94 6.54
CA THR A 134 -11.41 -16.20 5.86
C THR A 134 -12.68 -16.96 5.54
N ILE A 135 -13.03 -16.93 4.25
CA ILE A 135 -14.21 -17.58 3.68
C ILE A 135 -14.06 -19.09 3.79
N PHE A 136 -12.87 -19.60 3.43
CA PHE A 136 -12.61 -21.03 3.36
C PHE A 136 -11.17 -21.33 3.80
N SER A 137 -10.98 -22.41 4.56
CA SER A 137 -9.66 -22.95 4.85
C SER A 137 -9.73 -24.46 5.04
N ILE A 138 -8.92 -25.20 4.28
CA ILE A 138 -8.81 -26.65 4.35
C ILE A 138 -7.32 -27.03 4.30
N GLY A 139 -6.85 -27.67 5.36
CA GLY A 139 -5.42 -28.01 5.51
C GLY A 139 -4.51 -26.80 5.24
N PRO A 140 -3.57 -26.90 4.28
CA PRO A 140 -2.67 -25.79 3.94
C PRO A 140 -3.35 -24.69 3.14
N ALA A 141 -4.49 -24.94 2.50
CA ALA A 141 -5.14 -23.97 1.62
C ALA A 141 -6.08 -23.02 2.39
N GLY A 142 -6.19 -21.78 1.92
CA GLY A 142 -7.17 -20.82 2.41
C GLY A 142 -7.53 -19.76 1.39
N ILE A 143 -8.76 -19.25 1.50
CA ILE A 143 -9.33 -18.16 0.73
C ILE A 143 -9.93 -17.14 1.69
N SER A 144 -9.63 -15.86 1.49
CA SER A 144 -10.18 -14.77 2.29
C SER A 144 -10.71 -13.63 1.43
N GLY A 145 -11.73 -12.97 1.94
CA GLY A 145 -12.17 -11.66 1.46
C GLY A 145 -11.65 -10.57 2.40
N MET A 146 -11.39 -9.38 1.89
CA MET A 146 -10.93 -8.24 2.68
C MET A 146 -11.53 -6.94 2.16
N VAL A 147 -11.87 -6.04 3.08
CA VAL A 147 -12.15 -4.63 2.77
C VAL A 147 -11.10 -3.76 3.43
N SER A 148 -10.68 -2.69 2.76
CA SER A 148 -9.65 -1.76 3.24
C SER A 148 -10.02 -0.31 2.96
N TYR A 149 -9.56 0.56 3.85
CA TYR A 149 -9.63 2.01 3.72
C TYR A 149 -8.27 2.61 4.07
N ASN A 150 -7.73 3.43 3.17
CA ASN A 150 -6.45 4.08 3.35
C ASN A 150 -6.57 5.56 2.99
N THR A 151 -5.93 6.41 3.79
CA THR A 151 -5.79 7.84 3.56
C THR A 151 -4.32 8.20 3.54
N ALA A 152 -3.96 9.16 2.69
CA ALA A 152 -2.64 9.71 2.66
C ALA A 152 -2.68 11.22 2.44
N ASN A 153 -1.73 11.91 3.05
CA ASN A 153 -1.47 13.31 2.81
C ASN A 153 0.00 13.46 2.41
N PHE A 154 0.23 14.03 1.23
CA PHE A 154 1.55 14.27 0.65
C PHE A 154 1.83 15.76 0.69
N TYR A 155 2.80 16.14 1.54
CA TYR A 155 3.29 17.50 1.80
C TYR A 155 2.20 18.50 2.15
N GLN A 156 1.00 18.04 2.57
CA GLN A 156 -0.21 18.85 2.73
C GLN A 156 -0.74 19.49 1.44
N TYR A 157 -0.21 19.08 0.28
CA TYR A 157 -0.64 19.55 -1.03
C TYR A 157 -1.61 18.61 -1.72
N ILE A 158 -1.48 17.31 -1.46
CA ILE A 158 -2.39 16.30 -2.00
C ILE A 158 -2.93 15.45 -0.86
N GLU A 159 -4.24 15.28 -0.85
CA GLU A 159 -4.90 14.23 -0.08
C GLU A 159 -5.36 13.13 -1.02
N ALA A 160 -5.01 11.89 -0.70
CA ALA A 160 -5.40 10.70 -1.44
C ALA A 160 -6.19 9.76 -0.52
N THR A 161 -7.24 9.16 -1.07
CA THR A 161 -8.08 8.17 -0.39
C THR A 161 -8.21 6.94 -1.28
N ASN A 162 -8.09 5.76 -0.69
CA ASN A 162 -8.28 4.48 -1.35
C ASN A 162 -9.29 3.64 -0.53
N TYR A 163 -10.29 3.11 -1.22
CA TYR A 163 -11.16 2.04 -0.74
C TYR A 163 -10.84 0.79 -1.55
N GLY A 164 -10.70 -0.36 -0.90
CA GLY A 164 -10.39 -1.62 -1.58
C GLY A 164 -11.30 -2.75 -1.13
N VAL A 165 -11.75 -3.56 -2.08
CA VAL A 165 -12.37 -4.87 -1.84
C VAL A 165 -11.48 -5.92 -2.50
N ASN A 166 -11.07 -6.93 -1.75
CA ASN A 166 -10.04 -7.87 -2.16
C ASN A 166 -10.44 -9.31 -1.85
N ILE A 167 -9.98 -10.24 -2.68
CA ILE A 167 -10.07 -11.68 -2.47
C ILE A 167 -8.65 -12.25 -2.65
N SER A 168 -8.21 -13.09 -1.73
CA SER A 168 -6.90 -13.73 -1.79
C SER A 168 -7.01 -15.22 -1.53
N ALA A 169 -6.13 -16.00 -2.15
CA ALA A 169 -5.97 -17.43 -1.93
C ALA A 169 -4.50 -17.75 -1.66
N SER A 170 -4.22 -18.70 -0.78
CA SER A 170 -2.86 -19.12 -0.47
C SER A 170 -2.78 -20.60 -0.10
N VAL A 171 -1.61 -21.18 -0.27
CA VAL A 171 -1.29 -22.54 0.21
C VAL A 171 -0.08 -22.45 1.14
N GLU A 172 -0.23 -22.88 2.38
CA GLU A 172 0.83 -22.90 3.39
C GLU A 172 1.57 -24.25 3.39
N ILE A 173 2.64 -24.36 2.58
CA ILE A 173 3.60 -25.46 2.70
C ILE A 173 4.75 -25.06 3.65
N PRO A 174 5.53 -26.01 4.19
CA PRO A 174 6.65 -25.67 5.06
C PRO A 174 7.61 -24.68 4.39
N PHE A 175 7.98 -23.63 5.11
CA PHE A 175 8.88 -22.53 4.71
C PHE A 175 8.43 -21.64 3.55
N ILE A 176 7.57 -22.09 2.63
CA ILE A 176 7.16 -21.35 1.43
C ILE A 176 5.63 -21.28 1.38
N LYS A 177 5.06 -20.12 1.13
CA LYS A 177 3.60 -19.95 1.10
C LYS A 177 3.23 -19.10 -0.12
N PRO A 178 3.04 -19.72 -1.30
CA PRO A 178 2.55 -19.00 -2.46
C PRO A 178 1.13 -18.47 -2.21
N TYR A 179 0.84 -17.31 -2.79
CA TYR A 179 -0.48 -16.72 -2.77
C TYR A 179 -0.78 -15.98 -4.06
N ILE A 180 -2.06 -15.82 -4.32
CA ILE A 180 -2.60 -14.95 -5.35
C ILE A 180 -3.70 -14.10 -4.75
N GLY A 181 -3.98 -12.96 -5.36
CA GLY A 181 -5.11 -12.13 -4.98
C GLY A 181 -5.59 -11.26 -6.13
N ILE A 182 -6.84 -10.85 -6.01
CA ILE A 182 -7.50 -9.88 -6.88
C ILE A 182 -8.21 -8.86 -5.98
N GLY A 183 -8.17 -7.60 -6.37
CA GLY A 183 -8.85 -6.51 -5.70
C GLY A 183 -9.50 -5.56 -6.67
N TYR A 184 -10.47 -4.81 -6.20
CA TYR A 184 -11.05 -3.68 -6.90
C TYR A 184 -10.93 -2.47 -5.97
N ASP A 185 -10.33 -1.41 -6.49
CA ASP A 185 -10.10 -0.18 -5.76
C ASP A 185 -10.97 0.95 -6.27
N ILE A 186 -11.36 1.84 -5.37
CA ILE A 186 -11.94 3.15 -5.66
C ILE A 186 -11.05 4.18 -5.01
N ASN A 187 -10.49 5.05 -5.83
CA ASN A 187 -9.49 6.03 -5.44
C ASN A 187 -10.00 7.44 -5.68
N GLU A 188 -9.60 8.33 -4.78
CA GLU A 188 -9.90 9.74 -4.84
C GLU A 188 -8.64 10.53 -4.50
N VAL A 189 -8.40 11.61 -5.23
CA VAL A 189 -7.38 12.59 -4.92
C VAL A 189 -7.99 13.98 -4.97
N LYS A 190 -7.63 14.82 -4.00
CA LYS A 190 -8.05 16.21 -3.90
C LYS A 190 -6.90 17.10 -3.41
N PRO A 191 -6.95 18.41 -3.63
CA PRO A 191 -6.00 19.35 -3.04
C PRO A 191 -6.03 19.26 -1.50
N GLY A 192 -4.85 19.25 -0.90
CA GLY A 192 -4.66 19.26 0.55
C GLY A 192 -4.74 20.68 1.14
N SER A 193 -4.69 20.77 2.47
CA SER A 193 -4.86 22.02 3.20
C SER A 193 -3.89 23.13 2.78
N LYS A 194 -2.61 22.82 2.53
CA LYS A 194 -1.60 23.82 2.14
C LYS A 194 -1.81 24.30 0.70
N ALA A 195 -2.17 23.40 -0.21
CA ALA A 195 -2.56 23.77 -1.57
C ALA A 195 -3.74 24.75 -1.60
N LEU A 196 -4.76 24.51 -0.77
CA LEU A 196 -5.94 25.36 -0.69
C LEU A 196 -5.67 26.72 -0.04
N GLN A 197 -4.73 26.79 0.90
CA GLN A 197 -4.31 28.05 1.52
C GLN A 197 -3.53 28.94 0.53
N GLU A 198 -2.62 28.34 -0.22
CA GLU A 198 -1.82 29.05 -1.22
C GLU A 198 -2.66 29.39 -2.46
N GLU A 199 -3.61 28.52 -2.84
CA GLU A 199 -4.41 28.66 -4.06
C GLU A 199 -5.88 28.26 -3.82
N PRO A 200 -6.71 29.19 -3.32
CA PRO A 200 -8.11 28.91 -3.01
C PRO A 200 -8.96 28.45 -4.22
N LEU A 201 -8.53 28.77 -5.44
CA LEU A 201 -9.21 28.36 -6.68
C LEU A 201 -9.16 26.84 -6.93
N LEU A 202 -8.29 26.11 -6.23
CA LEU A 202 -8.25 24.65 -6.30
C LEU A 202 -9.40 24.00 -5.52
N ALA A 203 -10.16 24.76 -4.74
CA ALA A 203 -11.28 24.25 -3.97
C ALA A 203 -12.33 23.55 -4.86
N GLY A 204 -12.73 22.34 -4.47
CA GLY A 204 -13.71 21.53 -5.20
C GLY A 204 -13.13 20.67 -6.31
N LEU A 205 -11.85 20.83 -6.67
CA LEU A 205 -11.19 19.92 -7.60
C LEU A 205 -11.06 18.51 -7.01
N LYS A 206 -11.34 17.51 -7.83
CA LYS A 206 -11.30 16.11 -7.44
C LYS A 206 -10.94 15.22 -8.62
N GLY A 207 -9.96 14.35 -8.40
CA GLY A 207 -9.65 13.23 -9.26
C GLY A 207 -10.20 11.94 -8.70
N THR A 208 -10.66 11.06 -9.58
CA THR A 208 -11.12 9.73 -9.20
C THR A 208 -10.58 8.69 -10.17
N HIS A 209 -10.32 7.49 -9.66
CA HIS A 209 -10.05 6.33 -10.48
C HIS A 209 -10.60 5.09 -9.80
N SER A 210 -11.07 4.13 -10.58
CA SER A 210 -11.45 2.82 -10.08
C SER A 210 -10.90 1.74 -11.00
N GLY A 211 -10.43 0.64 -10.44
CA GLY A 211 -9.86 -0.41 -11.25
C GLY A 211 -9.50 -1.67 -10.48
N THR A 212 -9.15 -2.70 -11.24
CA THR A 212 -8.78 -4.01 -10.72
C THR A 212 -7.28 -4.08 -10.42
N ARG A 213 -6.91 -4.68 -9.31
CA ARG A 213 -5.54 -5.09 -8.98
C ARG A 213 -5.47 -6.61 -8.95
N MET A 214 -4.43 -7.19 -9.53
CA MET A 214 -4.11 -8.61 -9.43
C MET A 214 -2.70 -8.76 -8.86
N GLU A 215 -2.47 -9.77 -8.04
CA GLU A 215 -1.19 -9.97 -7.37
C GLU A 215 -0.89 -11.47 -7.26
N ALA A 216 0.37 -11.84 -7.51
CA ALA A 216 0.90 -13.18 -7.27
C ALA A 216 2.22 -13.06 -6.50
N GLY A 217 2.35 -13.80 -5.41
CA GLY A 217 3.50 -13.68 -4.53
C GLY A 217 3.82 -14.93 -3.75
N ILE A 218 4.93 -14.85 -3.02
CA ILE A 218 5.47 -15.93 -2.20
C ILE A 218 5.88 -15.33 -0.87
N ASN A 219 5.45 -15.97 0.22
CA ASN A 219 6.01 -15.76 1.55
C ASN A 219 7.05 -16.83 1.84
N ILE A 220 8.17 -16.44 2.44
CA ILE A 220 9.19 -17.35 2.94
C ILE A 220 9.29 -17.16 4.45
N THR A 221 9.26 -18.26 5.21
CA THR A 221 9.32 -18.28 6.68
C THR A 221 10.61 -19.00 7.11
N PRO A 222 11.79 -18.35 7.03
CA PRO A 222 13.09 -19.01 7.26
C PRO A 222 13.30 -19.38 8.73
N PHE A 223 12.64 -18.68 9.65
CA PHE A 223 12.66 -18.93 11.09
C PHE A 223 11.24 -18.97 11.63
N PRO A 224 10.99 -19.61 12.78
CA PRO A 224 9.73 -19.47 13.48
C PRO A 224 9.37 -17.98 13.64
N PHE A 225 8.11 -17.67 13.35
CA PHE A 225 7.50 -16.35 13.44
C PHE A 225 7.97 -15.32 12.42
N VAL A 226 9.18 -15.38 11.88
CA VAL A 226 9.68 -14.39 10.91
C VAL A 226 9.29 -14.79 9.50
N TYR A 227 8.70 -13.86 8.75
CA TYR A 227 8.45 -14.05 7.33
C TYR A 227 8.99 -12.87 6.51
N LEU A 228 9.43 -13.17 5.31
CA LEU A 228 9.61 -12.21 4.23
C LEU A 228 8.64 -12.57 3.11
N TYR A 229 8.24 -11.61 2.29
CA TYR A 229 7.48 -11.91 1.08
C TYR A 229 7.80 -10.94 -0.03
N GLY A 230 7.55 -11.42 -1.25
CA GLY A 230 7.61 -10.63 -2.46
C GLY A 230 6.45 -11.01 -3.38
N SER A 231 5.92 -10.03 -4.10
CA SER A 231 4.90 -10.24 -5.12
C SER A 231 5.11 -9.36 -6.33
N TYR A 232 4.60 -9.87 -7.44
CA TYR A 232 4.39 -9.12 -8.67
C TYR A 232 2.90 -8.84 -8.80
N SER A 233 2.56 -7.60 -9.15
CA SER A 233 1.18 -7.16 -9.27
C SER A 233 0.94 -6.45 -10.60
N ILE A 234 -0.26 -6.63 -11.14
CA ILE A 234 -0.83 -5.75 -12.16
C ILE A 234 -1.81 -4.85 -11.41
N VAL A 235 -1.49 -3.56 -11.32
CA VAL A 235 -2.30 -2.55 -10.65
C VAL A 235 -2.96 -1.71 -11.74
N TYR A 236 -4.24 -1.99 -11.99
CA TYR A 236 -5.03 -1.43 -13.09
C TYR A 236 -4.47 -1.85 -14.46
N GLU A 237 -3.66 -1.01 -15.08
CA GLU A 237 -3.04 -1.26 -16.39
C GLU A 237 -1.50 -1.28 -16.28
N ASP A 238 -0.98 -0.95 -15.10
CA ASP A 238 0.45 -0.82 -14.84
C ASP A 238 0.95 -1.98 -13.99
N THR A 239 2.25 -2.17 -13.98
CA THR A 239 2.89 -3.21 -13.18
C THR A 239 3.37 -2.65 -11.84
N GLY A 240 3.53 -3.53 -10.87
CA GLY A 240 4.06 -3.17 -9.57
C GLY A 240 4.63 -4.37 -8.84
N TYR A 241 5.26 -4.09 -7.73
CA TYR A 241 5.86 -5.09 -6.85
C TYR A 241 5.53 -4.74 -5.41
N THR A 242 5.32 -5.75 -4.58
CA THR A 242 5.28 -5.56 -3.13
C THR A 242 6.35 -6.42 -2.48
N LEU A 243 7.06 -5.85 -1.53
CA LEU A 243 8.00 -6.54 -0.65
C LEU A 243 7.55 -6.36 0.79
N GLY A 244 7.81 -7.34 1.64
CA GLY A 244 7.58 -7.16 3.07
C GLY A 244 8.39 -8.09 3.94
N LEU A 245 8.51 -7.67 5.20
CA LEU A 245 9.19 -8.36 6.28
C LEU A 245 8.38 -8.18 7.55
N GLY A 246 8.09 -9.27 8.24
CA GLY A 246 7.29 -9.22 9.46
C GLY A 246 7.52 -10.38 10.40
N ILE A 247 6.83 -10.28 11.53
CA ILE A 247 6.77 -11.30 12.57
C ILE A 247 5.29 -11.65 12.75
N LYS A 248 4.96 -12.94 12.68
CA LYS A 248 3.63 -13.51 12.82
C LYS A 248 3.63 -14.58 13.92
N PHE A 249 2.77 -14.48 14.93
CA PHE A 249 2.67 -15.45 16.04
C PHE A 249 1.24 -15.66 16.53
#